data_AF-A0A392SE21-F1
#
_entry.id   AF-A0A392SE21-F1
#
_cell.length_a   1.000
_cell.length_b   1.000
_cell.length_c   1.000
_cell.angle_alpha   90.00
_cell.angle_beta   90.00
_cell.angle_gamma   90.00
#
_symmetry.space_group_name_H-M   'P 1'
#
loop_
_entity.id
_entity.type
_entity.pdbx_description
1 polymer ?
#
loop_
_entity_poly.entity_id
_entity_poly.type
_entity_poly.pdbx_seq_one_letter_code
_entity_poly.pdbx_strand_id
1 'polypeptide(L)'
;VYFPEAGDLEPSEGMEFESEEAAKAFYNSYARRVGFSTRVSSSRRSRRDGAIIQRQFVCAKEGFRNLNEKRTKDREIKRPRTVTRVGCKASLSVKMHDSSGKWIVS
;
A
#
# COMPACT_ATOMS: atom_id res chain seq x y z
N VAL A 1 -12.07 5.74 32.84
CA VAL A 1 -11.74 6.04 31.43
C VAL A 1 -11.33 4.72 30.81
N TYR A 2 -12.18 4.14 29.96
CA TYR A 2 -11.88 2.88 29.28
C TYR A 2 -11.08 3.22 28.02
N PHE A 3 -9.79 2.93 28.03
CA PHE A 3 -8.93 3.03 26.85
C PHE A 3 -9.06 1.70 26.11
N PRO A 4 -9.75 1.61 24.97
CA PRO A 4 -9.82 0.35 24.24
C PRO A 4 -8.40 0.00 23.79
N GLU A 5 -7.95 -1.19 24.16
CA GLU A 5 -6.62 -1.67 23.87
C GLU A 5 -6.38 -1.63 22.36
N ALA A 6 -5.35 -0.89 21.94
CA ALA A 6 -4.96 -0.69 20.55
C ALA A 6 -4.36 -1.96 19.89
N GLY A 7 -4.64 -3.14 20.43
CA GLY A 7 -4.05 -4.41 20.03
C GLY A 7 -4.58 -4.98 18.71
N ASP A 8 -5.76 -4.55 18.24
CA ASP A 8 -6.39 -5.09 17.02
C ASP A 8 -6.23 -4.17 15.79
N LEU A 9 -5.44 -3.11 15.92
CA LEU A 9 -5.46 -1.98 15.01
C LEU A 9 -4.16 -1.77 14.23
N GLU A 10 -3.13 -2.57 14.53
CA GLU A 10 -1.85 -2.58 13.83
C GLU A 10 -1.81 -3.76 12.83
N PRO A 11 -1.34 -3.54 11.60
CA PRO A 11 -1.17 -4.64 10.64
C PRO A 11 -0.12 -5.64 11.14
N SER A 12 -0.48 -6.92 11.17
CA SER A 12 0.44 -8.01 11.48
C SER A 12 0.44 -9.08 10.37
N GLU A 13 1.55 -9.80 10.25
CA GLU A 13 1.63 -10.98 9.37
C GLU A 13 0.57 -12.02 9.76
N GLY A 14 -0.02 -12.68 8.75
CA GLY A 14 -1.05 -13.69 8.96
C GLY A 14 -2.48 -13.18 9.15
N MET A 15 -2.70 -11.86 9.24
CA MET A 15 -4.07 -11.32 9.24
C MET A 15 -4.81 -11.71 7.96
N GLU A 16 -6.06 -12.15 8.10
CA GLU A 16 -6.91 -12.58 7.00
C GLU A 16 -8.00 -11.54 6.70
N PHE A 17 -8.31 -11.34 5.42
CA PHE A 17 -9.39 -10.49 4.93
C PHE A 17 -10.25 -11.25 3.93
N GLU A 18 -11.54 -10.92 3.88
CA GLU A 18 -12.47 -11.52 2.92
C GLU A 18 -12.26 -11.00 1.48
N SER A 19 -11.66 -9.81 1.34
CA SER A 19 -11.42 -9.18 0.03
C SER A 19 -10.19 -8.28 0.01
N GLU A 20 -9.74 -7.93 -1.20
CA GLU A 20 -8.69 -6.93 -1.40
C GLU A 20 -9.12 -5.56 -0.86
N GLU A 21 -10.38 -5.19 -1.08
CA GLU A 21 -10.94 -3.93 -0.59
C GLU A 21 -11.01 -3.87 0.94
N ALA A 22 -11.31 -4.98 1.62
CA ALA A 22 -11.27 -5.06 3.07
C ALA A 22 -9.86 -4.82 3.61
N ALA A 23 -8.85 -5.48 3.04
CA ALA A 23 -7.44 -5.25 3.38
C ALA A 23 -7.02 -3.79 3.15
N LYS A 24 -7.46 -3.20 2.04
CA LYS A 24 -7.21 -1.78 1.72
C LYS A 24 -7.85 -0.84 2.72
N ALA A 25 -9.10 -1.09 3.10
CA ALA A 25 -9.85 -0.27 4.05
C ALA A 25 -9.22 -0.32 5.45
N PHE A 26 -8.80 -1.51 5.88
CA PHE A 26 -8.06 -1.71 7.12
C PHE A 26 -6.76 -0.88 7.12
N TYR A 27 -5.90 -1.06 6.10
CA TYR A 27 -4.62 -0.35 6.06
C TYR A 27 -4.78 1.17 5.93
N ASN A 28 -5.82 1.64 5.22
CA ASN A 28 -6.14 3.06 5.13
C ASN A 28 -6.58 3.63 6.49
N SER A 29 -7.33 2.86 7.27
CA SER A 29 -7.75 3.25 8.63
C SER A 29 -6.55 3.32 9.58
N TYR A 30 -5.66 2.31 9.53
CA TYR A 30 -4.37 2.34 10.22
C TYR A 30 -3.54 3.57 9.83
N ALA A 31 -3.37 3.81 8.53
CA ALA A 31 -2.58 4.92 8.02
C ALA A 31 -3.11 6.28 8.48
N ARG A 32 -4.43 6.50 8.43
CA ARG A 32 -5.07 7.72 8.94
C ARG A 32 -4.76 7.96 10.41
N ARG A 33 -4.79 6.91 11.23
CA ARG A 33 -4.50 6.98 12.66
C ARG A 33 -3.04 7.30 12.93
N VAL A 34 -2.12 6.67 12.19
CA VAL A 34 -0.68 6.87 12.31
C VAL A 34 -0.21 8.20 11.68
N GLY A 35 -1.02 8.80 10.80
CA GLY A 35 -0.74 10.12 10.22
C GLY A 35 -0.11 10.07 8.82
N PHE A 36 -0.40 9.04 8.04
CA PHE A 36 -0.01 8.97 6.63
C PHE A 36 -1.17 8.55 5.72
N SER A 37 -1.01 8.77 4.41
CA SER A 37 -1.94 8.28 3.40
C SER A 37 -1.34 7.09 2.64
N THR A 38 -2.18 6.22 2.12
CA THR A 38 -1.75 5.01 1.40
C THR A 38 -1.90 5.16 -0.11
N ARG A 39 -1.16 4.36 -0.87
CA ARG A 39 -1.34 4.14 -2.32
C ARG A 39 -1.15 2.67 -2.64
N VAL A 40 -1.72 2.20 -3.75
CA VAL A 40 -1.37 0.90 -4.32
C VAL A 40 -0.01 1.03 -5.00
N SER A 41 0.96 0.22 -4.61
CA SER A 41 2.30 0.20 -5.20
C SER A 41 2.38 -0.78 -6.36
N SER A 42 1.92 -2.01 -6.13
CA SER A 42 2.00 -3.09 -7.11
C SER A 42 0.84 -4.07 -6.96
N SER A 43 0.60 -4.85 -8.02
CA SER A 43 -0.34 -5.97 -8.00
C SER A 43 0.16 -7.09 -8.89
N ARG A 44 -0.02 -8.33 -8.45
CA ARG A 44 0.26 -9.52 -9.25
C ARG A 44 -1.05 -10.19 -9.65
N ARG A 45 -1.11 -10.65 -10.90
CA ARG A 45 -2.25 -11.40 -11.43
C ARG A 45 -1.88 -12.87 -11.65
N SER A 46 -2.87 -13.75 -11.47
CA SER A 46 -2.82 -15.16 -11.86
C SER A 46 -2.56 -15.26 -13.35
N ARG A 47 -1.74 -16.23 -13.75
CA ARG A 47 -1.54 -16.56 -15.18
C ARG A 47 -2.65 -17.41 -15.76
N ARG A 48 -3.45 -18.08 -14.92
CA ARG A 48 -4.49 -19.02 -15.36
C ARG A 48 -5.78 -18.30 -15.74
N ASP A 49 -6.19 -17.36 -14.90
CA ASP A 49 -7.51 -16.72 -14.94
C ASP A 49 -7.43 -15.18 -14.96
N GLY A 50 -6.25 -14.61 -14.74
CA GLY A 50 -6.04 -13.16 -14.74
C GLY A 50 -6.50 -12.43 -13.48
N ALA A 51 -7.06 -13.12 -12.47
CA ALA A 51 -7.46 -12.51 -11.21
C ALA A 51 -6.25 -11.98 -10.42
N ILE A 52 -6.48 -10.98 -9.58
CA ILE A 52 -5.43 -10.42 -8.73
C ILE A 52 -5.17 -11.41 -7.58
N ILE A 53 -3.92 -11.87 -7.47
CA ILE A 53 -3.49 -12.84 -6.44
C ILE A 53 -2.62 -12.19 -5.36
N GLN A 54 -2.15 -10.97 -5.60
CA GLN A 54 -1.34 -10.23 -4.63
C GLN A 54 -1.50 -8.72 -4.84
N ARG A 55 -1.54 -7.97 -3.74
CA ARG A 55 -1.58 -6.50 -3.74
C ARG A 55 -0.59 -5.96 -2.71
N GLN A 56 0.05 -4.84 -3.04
CA GLN A 56 0.90 -4.11 -2.12
C GLN A 56 0.39 -2.68 -1.93
N PHE A 57 0.09 -2.33 -0.68
CA PHE A 57 -0.26 -0.98 -0.24
C PHE A 57 0.92 -0.35 0.47
N VAL A 58 1.22 0.92 0.17
CA VAL A 58 2.40 1.60 0.69
C VAL A 58 2.05 3.02 1.09
N CYS A 59 2.87 3.64 1.93
CA CYS A 59 2.74 5.06 2.20
C CYS A 59 2.83 5.88 0.90
N ALA A 60 2.06 6.96 0.80
CA ALA A 60 2.15 7.89 -0.33
C ALA A 60 3.54 8.54 -0.43
N LYS A 61 4.25 8.64 0.70
CA LYS A 61 5.63 9.12 0.79
C LYS A 61 6.69 8.03 0.58
N GLU A 62 6.29 6.82 0.18
CA GLU A 62 7.20 5.69 -0.06
C GLU A 62 8.17 5.94 -1.21
N GLY A 63 9.38 5.42 -1.05
CA GLY A 63 10.48 5.54 -2.00
C GLY A 63 11.07 6.94 -2.08
N PHE A 64 11.99 7.11 -3.02
CA PHE A 64 12.56 8.41 -3.37
C PHE A 64 12.24 8.70 -4.83
N ARG A 65 11.92 9.95 -5.14
CA ARG A 65 11.76 10.34 -6.54
C ARG A 65 13.15 10.41 -7.17
N ASN A 66 13.38 9.66 -8.24
CA ASN A 66 14.60 9.78 -9.03
C ASN A 66 14.62 11.17 -9.69
N LEU A 67 15.28 12.13 -9.04
CA LEU A 67 15.46 13.49 -9.57
C LEU A 67 16.33 13.50 -10.85
N ASN A 68 17.02 12.38 -11.14
CA ASN A 68 17.89 12.19 -12.30
C ASN A 68 17.18 11.61 -13.53
N GLU A 69 15.94 11.12 -13.43
CA GLU A 69 15.23 10.57 -14.59
C GLU A 69 14.61 11.71 -15.41
N LYS A 70 15.48 12.31 -16.24
CA LYS A 70 15.19 13.24 -17.32
C LYS A 70 14.48 14.54 -16.88
N ARG A 71 15.30 15.58 -16.71
CA ARG A 71 15.11 16.78 -17.54
C ARG A 71 15.04 16.30 -19.00
N THR A 72 13.89 15.81 -19.47
CA THR A 72 13.66 15.58 -20.89
C THR A 72 13.86 16.95 -21.52
N LYS A 73 14.91 17.06 -22.34
CA LYS A 73 15.38 18.28 -23.02
C LYS A 73 14.37 18.93 -23.98
N ASP A 74 13.06 18.68 -23.82
CA ASP A 74 12.01 19.16 -24.72
C ASP A 74 10.70 19.59 -24.03
N ARG A 75 10.66 19.65 -22.70
CA ARG A 75 9.52 20.27 -22.00
C ARG A 75 10.01 20.97 -20.76
N GLU A 76 10.17 22.29 -20.88
CA GLU A 76 10.31 23.17 -19.72
C GLU A 76 9.13 22.87 -18.77
N ILE A 77 9.43 22.26 -17.63
CA ILE A 77 8.42 21.94 -16.62
C ILE A 77 8.03 23.25 -15.96
N LYS A 78 7.00 23.92 -16.51
CA LYS A 78 6.51 25.23 -16.04
C LYS A 78 6.15 25.26 -14.55
N ARG A 79 5.91 24.09 -13.93
CA ARG A 79 5.66 23.92 -12.48
C ARG A 79 6.27 22.62 -11.96
N PRO A 80 7.45 22.64 -11.31
CA PRO A 80 8.01 21.44 -10.71
C PRO A 80 7.06 20.94 -9.61
N ARG A 81 6.60 19.68 -9.73
CA ARG A 81 5.79 19.05 -8.67
C ARG A 81 6.66 18.87 -7.43
N THR A 82 6.17 19.30 -6.27
CA THR A 82 6.80 19.08 -4.96
C THR A 82 7.24 17.64 -4.77
N VAL A 83 8.43 17.43 -4.22
CA VAL A 83 8.91 16.09 -3.85
C VAL A 83 8.12 15.62 -2.63
N THR A 84 7.21 14.67 -2.84
CA THR A 84 6.37 14.10 -1.77
C THR A 84 6.88 12.76 -1.25
N ARG A 85 7.76 12.09 -2.01
CA ARG A 85 8.37 10.80 -1.65
C ARG A 85 9.67 11.04 -0.89
N VAL A 86 9.66 10.74 0.42
CA VAL A 86 10.77 11.02 1.36
C VAL A 86 11.39 9.73 1.93
N GLY A 87 11.08 8.57 1.35
CA GLY A 87 11.63 7.29 1.78
C GLY A 87 10.84 6.59 2.88
N CYS A 88 9.53 6.84 2.99
CA CYS A 88 8.71 6.12 3.95
C CYS A 88 8.71 4.62 3.64
N LYS A 89 8.93 3.78 4.66
CA LYS A 89 9.02 2.31 4.51
C LYS A 89 7.73 1.58 4.87
N ALA A 90 6.72 2.28 5.37
CA ALA A 90 5.44 1.67 5.75
C ALA A 90 4.74 1.04 4.52
N SER A 91 4.54 -0.27 4.58
CA SER A 91 3.89 -1.06 3.55
C SER A 91 3.08 -2.22 4.15
N LEU A 92 2.02 -2.61 3.46
CA LEU A 92 1.24 -3.82 3.71
C LEU A 92 1.15 -4.61 2.41
N SER A 93 1.51 -5.88 2.46
CA SER A 93 1.35 -6.80 1.34
C SER A 93 0.31 -7.86 1.70
N VAL A 94 -0.60 -8.12 0.76
CA VAL A 94 -1.61 -9.17 0.91
C VAL A 94 -1.57 -10.10 -0.29
N LYS A 95 -1.76 -11.40 -0.02
CA LYS A 95 -1.80 -12.47 -1.02
C LYS A 95 -3.10 -13.23 -0.89
N MET A 96 -3.72 -13.56 -2.01
CA MET A 96 -4.89 -14.42 -2.04
C MET A 96 -4.44 -15.85 -1.78
N HIS A 97 -5.07 -16.51 -0.82
CA HIS A 97 -4.82 -17.90 -0.46
C HIS A 97 -5.83 -18.78 -1.21
N ASP A 98 -5.37 -19.41 -2.30
CA ASP A 98 -6.18 -20.09 -3.31
C ASP A 98 -7.17 -21.13 -2.75
N SER A 99 -6.83 -21.81 -1.65
CA SER A 99 -7.70 -22.84 -1.06
C SER A 99 -8.85 -22.28 -0.22
N SER A 100 -8.71 -21.06 0.28
CA SER A 100 -9.70 -20.42 1.17
C SER A 100 -10.42 -19.23 0.53
N GLY A 101 -9.89 -18.69 -0.57
CA GLY A 101 -10.36 -17.43 -1.17
C GLY A 101 -10.08 -16.18 -0.35
N LYS A 102 -9.45 -16.31 0.83
CA LYS A 102 -9.12 -15.21 1.73
C LYS A 102 -7.82 -14.50 1.31
N TRP A 103 -7.67 -13.26 1.75
CA TRP A 103 -6.49 -12.42 1.54
C TRP A 103 -5.67 -12.35 2.82
N ILE A 104 -4.43 -12.85 2.78
CA ILE A 104 -3.57 -12.96 3.96
C ILE A 104 -2.42 -11.95 3.88
N VAL A 105 -2.12 -11.27 4.98
CA VAL A 105 -0.94 -10.40 5.10
C VAL A 105 0.33 -11.23 5.08
N SER A 106 1.26 -10.87 4.19
CA SER A 106 2.53 -11.56 3.93
C SER A 106 3.64 -10.59 3.56
#